data_AF-A0A952D7B8-F1
#
_entry.id   AF-A0A952D7B8-F1
#
_cell.length_a   1.000
_cell.length_b   1.000
_cell.length_c   1.000
_cell.angle_alpha   90.00
_cell.angle_beta   90.00
_cell.angle_gamma   90.00
#
_symmetry.space_group_name_H-M   'P 1'
#
loop_
_entity.id
_entity.type
_entity.pdbx_description
1 polymer ?
#
loop_
_entity_poly.entity_id
_entity_poly.type
_entity_poly.pdbx_seq_one_letter_code
_entity_poly.pdbx_strand_id
1 'polypeptide(L)'
;MPWSLAHHGRRIRQSLTRLESQPLGKAALLVIIFLDLFILVSLFRGLDAQTRQLPSPQEIIPPLCEDIVITQGWDAANRLERLAQLLDDPRHQPGATTVLHPGLYPICRPLVAGFQIIRDDHGMADALNELKRLGQENASLRQRLEQMKGAYDTRLLEKIAGEPAAGTPAEAMRAEMAQLGSRMDEIVASSSALRQQLEATAGIQGFFAELQRVGVNERRALIEARQRLQFWQPVKRLWMELLFLLPLLVAFYFWNSRSLARHRPYQTLVSAHLLAVTMIPVLFELLRLAYDIIPRKLIHRLIGLLESLGLVAIWHYLVMAAGIVLALALIYFLQNKLFSAERLGQRRLARGECQDCGLRLPAGNRYCPGCGAAQYRDCPHCGQPTPLHGRYCTACGKESA
;
A
#
# COMPACT_ATOMS: atom_id res chain seq x y z
N MET A 1 -1.49 33.83 -19.45
CA MET A 1 -2.40 34.13 -18.32
C MET A 1 -2.10 33.28 -17.06
N PRO A 2 -0.96 33.42 -16.35
CA PRO A 2 -0.69 32.68 -15.11
C PRO A 2 -0.96 33.46 -13.80
N TRP A 3 -1.20 34.78 -13.88
CA TRP A 3 -1.28 35.66 -12.71
C TRP A 3 -2.59 35.58 -11.92
N SER A 4 -3.70 35.08 -12.48
CA SER A 4 -5.01 35.06 -11.79
C SER A 4 -5.15 33.91 -10.76
N LEU A 5 -4.52 32.75 -11.01
CA LEU A 5 -4.59 31.58 -10.13
C LEU A 5 -3.81 31.79 -8.83
N ALA A 6 -2.61 32.37 -8.90
CA ALA A 6 -1.77 32.63 -7.73
C ALA A 6 -2.37 33.71 -6.79
N HIS A 7 -3.15 34.65 -7.33
CA HIS A 7 -3.88 35.63 -6.55
C HIS A 7 -5.15 35.03 -5.91
N HIS A 8 -5.88 34.17 -6.64
CA HIS A 8 -7.02 33.41 -6.09
C HIS A 8 -6.61 32.50 -4.93
N GLY A 9 -5.53 31.72 -5.09
CA GLY A 9 -5.03 30.84 -4.02
C GLY A 9 -4.64 31.58 -2.74
N ARG A 10 -4.04 32.78 -2.88
CA ARG A 10 -3.70 33.64 -1.72
C ARG A 10 -4.94 34.15 -0.98
N ARG A 11 -6.00 34.55 -1.69
CA ARG A 11 -7.26 34.99 -1.08
C ARG A 11 -8.00 33.84 -0.37
N ILE A 12 -8.04 32.66 -0.99
CA ILE A 12 -8.63 31.45 -0.36
C ILE A 12 -7.87 31.11 0.93
N ARG A 13 -6.53 31.15 0.91
CA ARG A 13 -5.73 30.87 2.12
C ARG A 13 -6.01 31.88 3.24
N GLN A 14 -6.24 33.15 2.91
CA GLN A 14 -6.56 34.18 3.90
C GLN A 14 -7.96 33.99 4.48
N SER A 15 -8.94 33.55 3.68
CA SER A 15 -10.32 33.33 4.14
C SER A 15 -10.50 32.10 5.02
N LEU A 16 -9.57 31.13 5.01
CA LEU A 16 -9.61 29.94 5.90
C LEU A 16 -9.39 30.25 7.39
N THR A 17 -8.84 31.42 7.73
CA THR A 17 -8.45 31.74 9.12
C THR A 17 -8.86 33.13 9.58
N ARG A 18 -9.46 33.94 8.69
CA ARG A 18 -9.83 35.33 8.96
C ARG A 18 -11.22 35.64 8.43
N LEU A 19 -11.98 36.36 9.23
CA LEU A 19 -13.29 36.92 8.87
C LEU A 19 -13.17 38.44 9.00
N GLU A 20 -13.38 39.18 7.90
CA GLU A 20 -13.30 40.66 7.86
C GLU A 20 -12.10 41.24 8.63
N SER A 21 -10.91 40.69 8.39
CA SER A 21 -9.62 41.07 9.03
C SER A 21 -9.41 40.66 10.50
N GLN A 22 -10.39 40.06 11.17
CA GLN A 22 -10.24 39.49 12.51
C GLN A 22 -9.96 37.98 12.48
N PRO A 23 -9.14 37.45 13.41
CA PRO A 23 -8.94 36.00 13.54
C PRO A 23 -10.22 35.34 14.06
N LEU A 24 -10.55 34.15 13.53
CA LEU A 24 -11.68 33.37 13.99
C LEU A 24 -11.58 33.06 15.49
N GLY A 25 -12.68 33.21 16.21
CA GLY A 25 -12.79 32.77 17.59
C GLY A 25 -12.54 31.26 17.72
N LYS A 26 -11.92 30.83 18.81
CA LYS A 26 -11.59 29.41 19.05
C LYS A 26 -12.81 28.48 18.95
N ALA A 27 -13.98 28.95 19.41
CA ALA A 27 -15.24 28.19 19.32
C ALA A 27 -15.70 28.00 17.87
N ALA A 28 -15.66 29.05 17.05
CA ALA A 28 -16.02 28.97 15.63
C ALA A 28 -15.06 28.05 14.85
N LEU A 29 -13.76 28.13 15.15
CA LEU A 29 -12.76 27.21 14.57
C LEU A 29 -13.07 25.74 14.92
N LEU A 30 -13.44 25.46 16.18
CA LEU A 30 -13.77 24.11 16.63
C LEU A 30 -15.00 23.55 15.90
N VAL A 31 -16.05 24.37 15.71
CA VAL A 31 -17.25 23.98 14.96
C VAL A 31 -16.91 23.69 13.50
N ILE A 32 -16.07 24.52 12.87
CA ILE A 32 -15.65 24.32 11.47
C ILE A 32 -14.82 23.05 11.33
N ILE A 33 -13.89 22.76 12.25
CA ILE A 33 -13.11 21.52 12.24
C ILE A 33 -14.02 20.29 12.35
N PHE A 34 -15.04 20.35 13.21
CA PHE A 34 -15.98 19.25 13.36
C PHE A 34 -16.80 19.03 12.07
N LEU A 35 -17.27 20.11 11.45
CA LEU A 35 -17.95 20.07 10.16
C LEU A 35 -17.04 19.49 9.06
N ASP A 36 -15.80 19.96 8.97
CA ASP A 36 -14.80 19.50 8.01
C ASP A 36 -14.54 18.00 8.18
N LEU A 37 -14.36 17.52 9.42
CA LEU A 37 -14.18 16.11 9.72
C LEU A 37 -15.39 15.27 9.32
N PHE A 38 -16.59 15.73 9.66
CA PHE A 38 -17.84 15.04 9.31
C PHE A 38 -17.99 14.88 7.79
N ILE A 39 -17.74 15.96 7.04
CA ILE A 39 -17.80 15.95 5.57
C ILE A 39 -16.73 15.05 5.00
N LEU A 40 -15.50 15.11 5.52
CA LEU A 40 -14.39 14.28 5.07
C LEU A 40 -14.70 12.79 5.25
N VAL A 41 -15.20 12.38 6.42
CA VAL A 41 -15.61 11.00 6.69
C VAL A 41 -16.75 10.56 5.78
N SER A 42 -17.74 11.43 5.56
CA SER A 42 -18.87 11.13 4.67
C SER A 42 -18.41 10.95 3.22
N LEU A 43 -17.48 11.78 2.75
CA LEU A 43 -16.89 11.67 1.41
C LEU A 43 -16.11 10.37 1.24
N PHE A 44 -15.24 10.03 2.20
CA PHE A 44 -14.48 8.77 2.13
C PHE A 44 -15.40 7.54 2.14
N ARG A 45 -16.45 7.54 2.96
CA ARG A 45 -17.44 6.46 2.96
C ARG A 45 -18.20 6.37 1.64
N GLY A 46 -18.61 7.50 1.07
CA GLY A 46 -19.27 7.55 -0.24
C GLY A 46 -18.38 7.04 -1.37
N LEU A 47 -17.12 7.47 -1.39
CA LEU A 47 -16.11 7.02 -2.35
C LEU A 47 -15.85 5.51 -2.24
N ASP A 48 -15.68 4.98 -1.03
CA ASP A 48 -15.45 3.55 -0.82
C ASP A 48 -16.66 2.71 -1.28
N ALA A 49 -17.88 3.16 -1.00
CA ALA A 49 -19.09 2.48 -1.46
C ALA A 49 -19.21 2.45 -2.99
N GLN A 50 -18.85 3.54 -3.68
CA GLN A 50 -18.90 3.61 -5.14
C GLN A 50 -17.78 2.80 -5.80
N THR A 51 -16.57 2.84 -5.24
CA THR A 51 -15.41 2.12 -5.80
C THR A 51 -15.52 0.61 -5.64
N ARG A 52 -16.22 0.11 -4.60
CA ARG A 52 -16.54 -1.33 -4.44
C ARG A 52 -17.45 -1.90 -5.53
N GLN A 53 -18.12 -1.07 -6.33
CA GLN A 53 -18.94 -1.54 -7.45
C GLN A 53 -18.09 -1.96 -8.66
N LEU A 54 -16.81 -1.57 -8.69
CA LEU A 54 -15.89 -2.02 -9.74
C LEU A 54 -15.33 -3.40 -9.36
N PRO A 55 -15.46 -4.41 -10.24
CA PRO A 55 -14.90 -5.72 -9.97
C PRO A 55 -13.38 -5.64 -9.90
N SER A 56 -12.81 -6.25 -8.86
CA SER A 56 -11.35 -6.37 -8.73
C SER A 56 -10.80 -7.32 -9.81
N PRO A 57 -9.53 -7.18 -10.26
CA PRO A 57 -8.91 -8.13 -11.17
C PRO A 57 -8.91 -9.55 -10.64
N GLN A 58 -8.92 -9.73 -9.32
CA GLN A 58 -9.01 -11.03 -8.66
C GLN A 58 -10.41 -11.66 -8.79
N GLU A 59 -11.46 -10.86 -8.99
CA GLU A 59 -12.79 -11.39 -9.34
C GLU A 59 -12.82 -11.84 -10.81
N ILE A 60 -12.18 -11.08 -11.71
CA ILE A 60 -12.16 -11.42 -13.16
C ILE A 60 -11.24 -12.62 -13.43
N ILE A 61 -10.05 -12.65 -12.82
CA ILE A 61 -9.05 -13.73 -12.90
C ILE A 61 -8.71 -14.17 -11.47
N PRO A 62 -9.43 -15.17 -10.93
CA PRO A 62 -9.19 -15.66 -9.57
C PRO A 62 -7.81 -16.30 -9.40
N PRO A 63 -7.25 -16.28 -8.18
CA PRO A 63 -5.99 -16.96 -7.85
C PRO A 63 -5.98 -18.43 -8.27
N LEU A 64 -7.11 -19.12 -8.12
CA LEU A 64 -7.26 -20.51 -8.56
C LEU A 64 -6.99 -20.67 -10.07
N CYS A 65 -7.56 -19.79 -10.90
CA CYS A 65 -7.33 -19.83 -12.35
C CYS A 65 -5.88 -19.49 -12.70
N GLU A 66 -5.29 -18.52 -11.99
CA GLU A 66 -3.88 -18.20 -12.14
C GLU A 66 -2.99 -19.41 -11.82
N ASP A 67 -3.27 -20.11 -10.73
CA ASP A 67 -2.49 -21.28 -10.33
C ASP A 67 -2.65 -22.45 -11.31
N ILE A 68 -3.86 -22.70 -11.80
CA ILE A 68 -4.11 -23.72 -12.82
C ILE A 68 -3.43 -23.36 -14.14
N VAL A 69 -3.56 -22.13 -14.63
CA VAL A 69 -3.18 -21.77 -16.00
C VAL A 69 -1.77 -21.22 -16.11
N ILE A 70 -1.23 -20.53 -15.11
CA ILE A 70 0.05 -19.81 -15.18
C ILE A 70 1.12 -20.48 -14.32
N THR A 71 0.81 -20.80 -13.07
CA THR A 71 1.83 -21.20 -12.10
C THR A 71 2.19 -22.68 -12.20
N GLN A 72 1.20 -23.55 -12.41
CA GLN A 72 1.39 -24.99 -12.46
C GLN A 72 1.68 -25.47 -13.89
N GLY A 73 2.64 -26.39 -14.04
CA GLY A 73 2.86 -27.17 -15.26
C GLY A 73 2.24 -28.55 -15.08
N TRP A 74 1.36 -28.96 -15.99
CA TRP A 74 0.59 -30.19 -15.84
C TRP A 74 1.11 -31.27 -16.77
N ASP A 75 1.35 -32.46 -16.24
CA ASP A 75 1.67 -33.66 -17.01
C ASP A 75 0.93 -34.88 -16.45
N ALA A 76 0.98 -36.00 -17.17
CA ALA A 76 0.31 -37.22 -16.77
C ALA A 76 0.82 -37.79 -15.42
N ALA A 77 2.07 -37.47 -15.03
CA ALA A 77 2.70 -38.02 -13.85
C ALA A 77 2.41 -37.22 -12.57
N ASN A 78 2.05 -35.94 -12.68
CA ASN A 78 1.86 -35.04 -11.53
C ASN A 78 0.48 -34.36 -11.43
N ARG A 79 -0.39 -34.54 -12.44
CA ARG A 79 -1.67 -33.82 -12.51
C ARG A 79 -2.60 -34.08 -11.32
N LEU A 80 -2.63 -35.31 -10.79
CA LEU A 80 -3.49 -35.65 -9.66
C LEU A 80 -2.93 -35.08 -8.35
N GLU A 81 -1.62 -35.16 -8.15
CA GLU A 81 -0.95 -34.60 -6.98
C GLU A 81 -1.08 -33.08 -6.94
N ARG A 82 -0.96 -32.40 -8.09
CA ARG A 82 -1.16 -30.95 -8.19
C ARG A 82 -2.61 -30.56 -7.92
N LEU A 83 -3.57 -31.33 -8.42
CA LEU A 83 -4.98 -31.11 -8.12
C LEU A 83 -5.27 -31.25 -6.62
N ALA A 84 -4.71 -32.27 -5.97
CA ALA A 84 -4.80 -32.44 -4.51
C ALA A 84 -4.15 -31.27 -3.74
N GLN A 85 -3.01 -30.75 -4.22
CA GLN A 85 -2.38 -29.57 -3.62
C GLN A 85 -3.28 -28.32 -3.71
N LEU A 86 -4.01 -28.14 -4.81
CA LEU A 86 -4.92 -27.00 -4.98
C LEU A 86 -6.13 -27.08 -4.03
N LEU A 87 -6.63 -28.30 -3.74
CA LEU A 87 -7.73 -28.53 -2.80
C LEU A 87 -7.35 -28.14 -1.36
N ASP A 88 -6.11 -28.43 -0.97
CA ASP A 88 -5.59 -28.13 0.37
C ASP A 88 -5.12 -26.68 0.55
N ASP A 89 -4.98 -25.91 -0.53
CA ASP A 89 -4.51 -24.52 -0.44
C ASP A 89 -5.61 -23.63 0.18
N PRO A 90 -5.34 -22.99 1.35
CA PRO A 90 -6.31 -22.14 2.02
C PRO A 90 -6.82 -20.97 1.15
N ARG A 91 -6.05 -20.55 0.15
CA ARG A 91 -6.43 -19.49 -0.79
C ARG A 91 -7.61 -19.86 -1.68
N HIS A 92 -7.95 -21.15 -1.78
CA HIS A 92 -9.03 -21.68 -2.62
C HIS A 92 -10.25 -22.18 -1.82
N GLN A 93 -10.27 -21.97 -0.50
CA GLN A 93 -11.37 -22.41 0.37
C GLN A 93 -12.67 -21.59 0.13
N PRO A 94 -13.85 -22.21 0.37
CA PRO A 94 -15.16 -21.56 0.21
C PRO A 94 -15.33 -20.42 1.21
N GLY A 95 -15.00 -19.21 0.76
CA GLY A 95 -14.95 -17.98 1.56
C GLY A 95 -13.99 -16.95 0.94
N ALA A 96 -12.96 -17.45 0.25
CA ALA A 96 -12.06 -16.65 -0.57
C ALA A 96 -12.60 -16.55 -2.01
N THR A 97 -13.55 -15.64 -2.24
CA THR A 97 -13.83 -14.95 -3.54
C THR A 97 -14.06 -15.78 -4.82
N THR A 98 -14.11 -17.11 -4.78
CA THR A 98 -14.23 -17.93 -6.00
C THR A 98 -15.69 -18.32 -6.23
N VAL A 99 -16.54 -17.33 -6.44
CA VAL A 99 -17.95 -17.53 -6.83
C VAL A 99 -18.03 -17.53 -8.35
N LEU A 100 -18.69 -18.53 -8.93
CA LEU A 100 -18.89 -18.57 -10.37
C LEU A 100 -19.78 -17.39 -10.79
N HIS A 101 -19.25 -16.44 -11.56
CA HIS A 101 -20.01 -15.29 -12.04
C HIS A 101 -19.74 -14.99 -13.52
N PRO A 102 -20.67 -14.32 -14.23
CA PRO A 102 -20.52 -14.02 -15.65
C PRO A 102 -19.29 -13.18 -16.01
N GLY A 103 -18.79 -12.38 -15.07
CA GLY A 103 -17.59 -11.54 -15.26
C GLY A 103 -16.24 -12.27 -15.23
N LEU A 104 -16.21 -13.59 -15.05
CA LEU A 104 -14.98 -14.39 -15.09
C LEU A 104 -14.37 -14.38 -16.49
N TYR A 105 -13.04 -14.36 -16.57
CA TYR A 105 -12.36 -14.48 -17.86
C TYR A 105 -12.72 -15.82 -18.54
N PRO A 106 -12.93 -15.85 -19.88
CA PRO A 106 -13.53 -17.00 -20.56
C PRO A 106 -12.86 -18.35 -20.28
N ILE A 107 -11.52 -18.38 -20.22
CA ILE A 107 -10.76 -19.61 -19.93
C ILE A 107 -10.88 -20.08 -18.48
N CYS A 108 -11.11 -19.15 -17.55
CA CYS A 108 -11.16 -19.44 -16.12
C CYS A 108 -12.49 -20.09 -15.74
N ARG A 109 -13.57 -19.73 -16.43
CA ARG A 109 -14.93 -20.19 -16.09
C ARG A 109 -15.07 -21.72 -16.07
N PRO A 110 -14.72 -22.46 -17.14
CA PRO A 110 -14.90 -23.91 -17.13
C PRO A 110 -13.89 -24.62 -16.20
N LEU A 111 -12.68 -24.07 -16.01
CA LEU A 111 -11.68 -24.60 -15.08
C LEU A 111 -12.13 -24.46 -13.62
N VAL A 112 -12.61 -23.28 -13.24
CA VAL A 112 -13.14 -23.01 -11.89
C VAL A 112 -14.37 -23.86 -11.62
N ALA A 113 -15.28 -23.99 -12.59
CA ALA A 113 -16.46 -24.85 -12.45
C ALA A 113 -16.07 -26.33 -12.27
N GLY A 114 -15.13 -26.84 -13.07
CA GLY A 114 -14.62 -28.21 -12.94
C GLY A 114 -13.95 -28.46 -11.59
N PHE A 115 -13.14 -27.50 -11.12
CA PHE A 115 -12.52 -27.60 -9.79
C PHE A 115 -13.54 -27.58 -8.65
N GLN A 116 -14.60 -26.75 -8.74
CA GLN A 116 -15.68 -26.73 -7.75
C GLN A 116 -16.39 -28.08 -7.67
N ILE A 117 -16.69 -28.72 -8.80
CA ILE A 117 -17.30 -30.06 -8.82
C ILE A 117 -16.43 -31.08 -8.07
N ILE A 118 -15.11 -31.07 -8.30
CA ILE A 118 -14.17 -32.00 -7.65
C ILE A 118 -14.05 -31.71 -6.15
N ARG A 119 -14.00 -30.44 -5.77
CA ARG A 119 -13.87 -30.02 -4.37
C ARG A 119 -15.12 -30.33 -3.56
N ASP A 120 -16.28 -30.08 -4.15
CA ASP A 120 -17.57 -30.20 -3.47
C ASP A 120 -18.03 -31.68 -3.40
N ASP A 121 -17.41 -32.58 -4.18
CA ASP A 121 -17.55 -34.03 -4.05
C ASP A 121 -16.59 -34.56 -2.97
N HIS A 122 -17.14 -34.89 -1.80
CA HIS A 122 -16.37 -35.43 -0.67
C HIS A 122 -15.61 -36.71 -1.02
N GLY A 123 -16.17 -37.59 -1.84
CA GLY A 123 -15.50 -38.85 -2.22
C GLY A 123 -14.26 -38.58 -3.07
N MET A 124 -14.35 -37.65 -4.03
CA MET A 124 -13.19 -37.26 -4.83
C MET A 124 -12.15 -36.50 -4.01
N ALA A 125 -12.58 -35.56 -3.17
CA ALA A 125 -11.70 -34.78 -2.32
C ALA A 125 -10.93 -35.68 -1.33
N ASP A 126 -11.60 -36.61 -0.67
CA ASP A 126 -10.99 -37.55 0.27
C ASP A 126 -10.00 -38.49 -0.44
N ALA A 127 -10.35 -39.00 -1.63
CA ALA A 127 -9.46 -39.85 -2.41
C ALA A 127 -8.22 -39.10 -2.92
N LEU A 128 -8.33 -37.82 -3.31
CA LEU A 128 -7.20 -36.98 -3.69
C LEU A 128 -6.29 -36.66 -2.49
N ASN A 129 -6.88 -36.41 -1.33
CA ASN A 129 -6.14 -36.20 -0.09
C ASN A 129 -5.40 -37.48 0.36
N GLU A 130 -6.03 -38.65 0.19
CA GLU A 130 -5.39 -39.94 0.46
C GLU A 130 -4.21 -40.18 -0.48
N LEU A 131 -4.36 -39.90 -1.78
CA LEU A 131 -3.27 -40.00 -2.75
C LEU A 131 -2.09 -39.11 -2.35
N LYS A 132 -2.36 -37.87 -1.91
CA LYS A 132 -1.34 -36.95 -1.42
C LYS A 132 -0.65 -37.48 -0.17
N ARG A 133 -1.40 -38.03 0.78
CA ARG A 133 -0.86 -38.63 2.02
C ARG A 133 0.07 -39.81 1.72
N LEU A 134 -0.36 -40.73 0.85
CA LEU A 134 0.47 -41.85 0.38
C LEU A 134 1.75 -41.36 -0.30
N GLY A 135 1.68 -40.28 -1.08
CA GLY A 135 2.85 -39.66 -1.70
C GLY A 135 3.85 -39.10 -0.67
N GLN A 136 3.36 -38.41 0.36
CA GLN A 136 4.18 -37.89 1.45
C GLN A 136 4.81 -39.02 2.29
N GLU A 137 4.05 -40.07 2.56
CA GLU A 137 4.54 -41.25 3.28
C GLU A 137 5.65 -41.95 2.49
N ASN A 138 5.45 -42.21 1.20
CA ASN A 138 6.46 -42.81 0.33
C ASN A 138 7.75 -41.97 0.30
N ALA A 139 7.64 -40.64 0.21
CA ALA A 139 8.79 -39.75 0.27
C ALA A 139 9.54 -39.87 1.61
N SER A 140 8.80 -39.97 2.72
CA SER A 140 9.40 -40.13 4.06
C SER A 140 10.12 -41.48 4.21
N LEU A 141 9.53 -42.57 3.71
CA LEU A 141 10.14 -43.91 3.75
C LEU A 141 11.40 -43.98 2.88
N ARG A 142 11.36 -43.38 1.68
CA ARG A 142 12.53 -43.25 0.79
C ARG A 142 13.68 -42.54 1.47
N GLN A 143 13.41 -41.40 2.12
CA GLN A 143 14.44 -40.66 2.85
C GLN A 143 15.05 -41.52 3.98
N ARG A 144 14.21 -42.24 4.72
CA ARG A 144 14.64 -43.13 5.80
C ARG A 144 15.50 -44.29 5.29
N LEU A 145 15.11 -44.87 4.15
CA LEU A 145 15.87 -45.93 3.48
C LEU A 145 17.26 -45.45 3.07
N GLU A 146 17.37 -44.27 2.47
CA GLU A 146 18.67 -43.69 2.07
C GLU A 146 19.56 -43.36 3.28
N GLN A 147 18.98 -42.87 4.38
CA GLN A 147 19.71 -42.68 5.63
C GLN A 147 20.25 -44.00 6.21
N MET A 148 19.42 -45.06 6.20
CA MET A 148 19.85 -46.38 6.68
C MET A 148 20.89 -47.02 5.78
N LYS A 149 20.83 -46.82 4.45
CA LYS A 149 21.89 -47.26 3.52
C LYS A 149 23.24 -46.66 3.90
N GLY A 150 23.31 -45.34 4.11
CA GLY A 150 24.55 -44.68 4.51
C GLY A 150 25.08 -45.16 5.87
N ALA A 151 24.21 -45.42 6.83
CA ALA A 151 24.58 -45.96 8.13
C ALA A 151 25.05 -47.43 8.05
N TYR A 152 24.41 -48.24 7.21
CA TYR A 152 24.78 -49.63 6.94
C TYR A 152 26.16 -49.72 6.26
N ASP A 153 26.42 -48.89 5.25
CA ASP A 153 27.71 -48.87 4.55
C ASP A 153 28.85 -48.49 5.51
N THR A 154 28.61 -47.51 6.39
CA THR A 154 29.56 -47.11 7.44
C THR A 154 29.84 -48.27 8.40
N ARG A 155 28.79 -48.96 8.86
CA ARG A 155 28.88 -50.14 9.73
C ARG A 155 29.66 -51.29 9.11
N LEU A 156 29.46 -51.51 7.82
CA LEU A 156 30.17 -52.55 7.10
C LEU A 156 31.68 -52.25 7.06
N LEU A 157 32.05 -50.98 6.86
CA LEU A 157 33.44 -50.54 6.90
C LEU A 157 34.07 -50.68 8.30
N GLU A 158 33.36 -50.32 9.37
CA GLU A 158 33.81 -50.53 10.76
C GLU A 158 34.05 -52.01 11.07
N LYS A 159 33.13 -52.88 10.63
CA LYS A 159 33.26 -54.35 10.79
C LYS A 159 34.48 -54.89 10.04
N ILE A 160 34.81 -54.34 8.87
CA ILE A 160 36.02 -54.68 8.11
C ILE A 160 37.28 -54.14 8.81
N ALA A 161 37.20 -52.98 9.44
CA ALA A 161 38.30 -52.33 10.15
C ALA A 161 38.60 -52.93 11.55
N GLY A 162 37.73 -53.79 12.07
CA GLY A 162 37.93 -54.45 13.38
C GLY A 162 37.65 -53.54 14.58
N GLU A 163 36.95 -52.41 14.37
CA GLU A 163 36.53 -51.50 15.43
C GLU A 163 35.41 -52.14 16.29
N PRO A 164 35.35 -51.85 17.61
CA PRO A 164 34.32 -52.41 18.49
C PRO A 164 32.92 -51.93 18.06
N ALA A 165 32.03 -52.87 17.76
CA ALA A 165 30.68 -52.60 17.29
C ALA A 165 29.81 -51.95 18.38
N ALA A 166 29.79 -50.62 18.44
CA ALA A 166 28.88 -49.88 19.33
C ALA A 166 27.58 -49.50 18.59
N GLY A 167 26.46 -50.19 18.87
CA GLY A 167 25.09 -49.88 18.38
C GLY A 167 24.43 -51.02 17.57
N THR A 168 23.46 -50.71 16.69
CA THR A 168 22.64 -51.72 15.98
C THR A 168 23.45 -52.62 15.03
N PRO A 169 23.24 -53.96 15.04
CA PRO A 169 23.92 -54.91 14.15
C PRO A 169 23.55 -54.74 12.66
N ALA A 170 24.50 -55.03 11.77
CA ALA A 170 24.31 -54.92 10.32
C ALA A 170 23.18 -55.84 9.79
N GLU A 171 23.02 -57.02 10.37
CA GLU A 171 21.96 -57.97 10.01
C GLU A 171 20.56 -57.42 10.37
N ALA A 172 20.44 -56.72 11.51
CA ALA A 172 19.19 -56.07 11.92
C ALA A 172 18.85 -54.89 11.00
N MET A 173 19.85 -54.08 10.62
CA MET A 173 19.67 -52.98 9.66
C MET A 173 19.21 -53.50 8.29
N ARG A 174 19.76 -54.62 7.83
CA ARG A 174 19.32 -55.25 6.56
C ARG A 174 17.87 -55.72 6.61
N ALA A 175 17.42 -56.29 7.73
CA ALA A 175 16.03 -56.69 7.91
C ALA A 175 15.08 -55.48 7.92
N GLU A 176 15.48 -54.38 8.57
CA GLU A 176 14.70 -53.14 8.59
C GLU A 176 14.61 -52.50 7.20
N MET A 177 15.73 -52.47 6.43
CA MET A 177 15.72 -52.01 5.04
C MET A 177 14.77 -52.83 4.16
N ALA A 178 14.73 -54.16 4.34
CA ALA A 178 13.80 -55.02 3.60
C ALA A 178 12.33 -54.72 3.96
N GLN A 179 12.04 -54.47 5.24
CA GLN A 179 10.70 -54.08 5.69
C GLN A 179 10.28 -52.71 5.16
N LEU A 180 11.18 -51.73 5.10
CA LEU A 180 10.91 -50.44 4.47
C LEU A 180 10.61 -50.61 2.98
N GLY A 181 11.38 -51.46 2.29
CA GLY A 181 11.17 -51.78 0.89
C GLY A 181 9.78 -52.37 0.63
N SER A 182 9.36 -53.38 1.40
CA SER A 182 8.04 -54.00 1.22
C SER A 182 6.89 -53.01 1.46
N ARG A 183 7.02 -52.12 2.47
CA ARG A 183 6.02 -51.06 2.71
C ARG A 183 5.96 -50.04 1.56
N MET A 184 7.12 -49.69 0.99
CA MET A 184 7.15 -48.82 -0.18
C MET A 184 6.45 -49.46 -1.38
N ASP A 185 6.67 -50.75 -1.61
CA ASP A 185 6.01 -51.49 -2.69
C ASP A 185 4.48 -51.53 -2.49
N GLU A 186 4.01 -51.75 -1.26
CA GLU A 186 2.59 -51.68 -0.89
C GLU A 186 1.99 -50.28 -1.17
N ILE A 187 2.69 -49.20 -0.79
CA ILE A 187 2.24 -47.82 -1.05
C ILE A 187 2.23 -47.50 -2.55
N VAL A 188 3.22 -47.99 -3.31
CA VAL A 188 3.26 -47.79 -4.76
C VAL A 188 2.11 -48.52 -5.44
N ALA A 189 1.81 -49.75 -5.02
CA ALA A 189 0.67 -50.51 -5.51
C ALA A 189 -0.66 -49.80 -5.19
N SER A 190 -0.89 -49.40 -3.94
CA SER A 190 -2.12 -48.73 -3.51
C SER A 190 -2.31 -47.37 -4.19
N SER A 191 -1.26 -46.57 -4.28
CA SER A 191 -1.32 -45.28 -5.00
C SER A 191 -1.60 -45.47 -6.49
N SER A 192 -1.03 -46.50 -7.14
CA SER A 192 -1.33 -46.77 -8.56
C SER A 192 -2.80 -47.16 -8.79
N ALA A 193 -3.36 -47.99 -7.92
CA ALA A 193 -4.76 -48.40 -8.00
C ALA A 193 -5.70 -47.21 -7.78
N LEU A 194 -5.40 -46.37 -6.78
CA LEU A 194 -6.16 -45.16 -6.48
C LEU A 194 -6.09 -44.14 -7.62
N ARG A 195 -4.91 -43.96 -8.24
CA ARG A 195 -4.77 -43.10 -9.43
C ARG A 195 -5.64 -43.60 -10.57
N GLN A 196 -5.65 -44.89 -10.87
CA GLN A 196 -6.50 -45.44 -11.94
C GLN A 196 -8.00 -45.20 -11.68
N GLN A 197 -8.45 -45.34 -10.43
CA GLN A 197 -9.84 -45.04 -10.04
C GLN A 197 -10.18 -43.56 -10.22
N LEU A 198 -9.30 -42.65 -9.75
CA LEU A 198 -9.47 -41.21 -9.90
C LEU A 198 -9.49 -40.79 -11.37
N GLU A 199 -8.59 -41.34 -12.21
CA GLU A 199 -8.55 -41.04 -13.64
C GLU A 199 -9.76 -41.59 -14.40
N ALA A 200 -10.43 -42.62 -13.91
CA ALA A 200 -11.68 -43.13 -14.47
C ALA A 200 -12.91 -42.29 -14.10
N THR A 201 -12.78 -41.36 -13.14
CA THR A 201 -13.89 -40.58 -12.61
C THR A 201 -14.26 -39.43 -13.57
N ALA A 202 -15.54 -39.34 -13.95
CA ALA A 202 -16.01 -38.38 -14.95
C ALA A 202 -15.70 -36.91 -14.62
N GLY A 203 -15.79 -36.50 -13.34
CA GLY A 203 -15.47 -35.14 -12.91
C GLY A 203 -14.00 -34.76 -13.15
N ILE A 204 -13.09 -35.68 -12.83
CA ILE A 204 -11.63 -35.51 -13.02
C ILE A 204 -11.28 -35.53 -14.52
N GLN A 205 -11.88 -36.44 -15.29
CA GLN A 205 -11.71 -36.47 -16.74
C GLN A 205 -12.20 -35.17 -17.40
N GLY A 206 -13.37 -34.67 -17.00
CA GLY A 206 -13.93 -33.43 -17.51
C GLY A 206 -13.03 -32.22 -17.23
N PHE A 207 -12.50 -32.12 -16.00
CA PHE A 207 -11.54 -31.07 -15.64
C PHE A 207 -10.26 -31.14 -16.48
N PHE A 208 -9.66 -32.33 -16.62
CA PHE A 208 -8.44 -32.46 -17.41
C PHE A 208 -8.66 -32.30 -18.92
N ALA A 209 -9.84 -32.65 -19.44
CA ALA A 209 -10.20 -32.37 -20.83
C ALA A 209 -10.27 -30.86 -21.09
N GLU A 210 -10.80 -30.08 -20.14
CA GLU A 210 -10.79 -28.62 -20.25
C GLU A 210 -9.37 -28.05 -20.14
N LEU A 211 -8.56 -28.58 -19.23
CA LEU A 211 -7.17 -28.18 -19.06
C LEU A 211 -6.34 -28.44 -20.34
N GLN A 212 -6.59 -29.52 -21.06
CA GLN A 212 -5.93 -29.81 -22.34
C GLN A 212 -6.26 -28.79 -23.44
N ARG A 213 -7.38 -28.07 -23.34
CA ARG A 213 -7.72 -26.97 -24.26
C ARG A 213 -6.89 -25.72 -23.99
N VAL A 214 -6.24 -25.63 -22.84
CA VAL A 214 -5.36 -24.51 -22.47
C VAL A 214 -3.99 -24.70 -23.12
N GLY A 215 -3.83 -24.17 -24.31
CA GLY A 215 -2.57 -24.14 -25.02
C GLY A 215 -1.65 -22.99 -24.59
N VAL A 216 -0.52 -22.89 -25.29
CA VAL A 216 0.49 -21.84 -25.08
C VAL A 216 -0.08 -20.45 -25.39
N ASN A 217 -0.95 -20.35 -26.40
CA ASN A 217 -1.55 -19.09 -26.83
C ASN A 217 -2.53 -18.55 -25.80
N GLU A 218 -3.37 -19.43 -25.26
CA GLU A 218 -4.38 -19.11 -24.25
C GLU A 218 -3.71 -18.70 -22.94
N ARG A 219 -2.64 -19.40 -22.54
CA ARG A 219 -1.80 -19.03 -21.39
C ARG A 219 -1.18 -17.64 -21.57
N ARG A 220 -0.62 -17.34 -22.75
CA ARG A 220 -0.07 -16.01 -23.06
C ARG A 220 -1.15 -14.92 -23.02
N ALA A 221 -2.30 -15.19 -23.63
CA ALA A 221 -3.45 -14.28 -23.63
C ALA A 221 -3.93 -13.98 -22.20
N LEU A 222 -3.98 -14.98 -21.31
CA LEU A 222 -4.34 -14.77 -19.91
C LEU A 222 -3.29 -13.92 -19.16
N ILE A 223 -2.00 -14.15 -19.38
CA ILE A 223 -0.91 -13.36 -18.79
C ILE A 223 -1.01 -11.89 -19.23
N GLU A 224 -1.21 -11.65 -20.52
CA GLU A 224 -1.36 -10.31 -21.08
C GLU A 224 -2.63 -9.61 -20.56
N ALA A 225 -3.75 -10.34 -20.52
CA ALA A 225 -5.01 -9.84 -19.97
C ALA A 225 -4.85 -9.44 -18.50
N ARG A 226 -4.18 -10.27 -17.70
CA ARG A 226 -3.88 -9.99 -16.29
C ARG A 226 -3.05 -8.74 -16.12
N GLN A 227 -1.95 -8.61 -16.87
CA GLN A 227 -1.09 -7.41 -16.79
C GLN A 227 -1.85 -6.14 -17.17
N ARG A 228 -2.67 -6.22 -18.22
CA ARG A 228 -3.52 -5.11 -18.65
C ARG A 228 -4.55 -4.74 -17.56
N LEU A 229 -5.20 -5.72 -16.94
CA LEU A 229 -6.15 -5.48 -15.85
C LEU A 229 -5.48 -4.81 -14.64
N GLN A 230 -4.33 -5.32 -14.21
CA GLN A 230 -3.57 -4.74 -13.09
C GLN A 230 -3.10 -3.31 -13.38
N PHE A 231 -2.66 -3.04 -14.60
CA PHE A 231 -2.21 -1.70 -14.99
C PHE A 231 -3.36 -0.68 -15.07
N TRP A 232 -4.49 -1.07 -15.66
CA TRP A 232 -5.63 -0.16 -15.85
C TRP A 232 -6.55 -0.05 -14.64
N GLN A 233 -6.50 -0.98 -13.68
CA GLN A 233 -7.36 -0.92 -12.49
C GLN A 233 -7.16 0.36 -11.66
N PRO A 234 -5.93 0.77 -11.28
CA PRO A 234 -5.72 2.03 -10.56
C PRO A 234 -6.28 3.24 -11.31
N VAL A 235 -6.11 3.26 -12.64
CA VAL A 235 -6.61 4.34 -13.51
C VAL A 235 -8.14 4.37 -13.54
N LYS A 236 -8.80 3.21 -13.70
CA LYS A 236 -10.26 3.10 -13.69
C LYS A 236 -10.86 3.52 -12.34
N ARG A 237 -10.21 3.12 -11.24
CA ARG A 237 -10.58 3.53 -9.88
C ARG A 237 -10.52 5.05 -9.74
N LEU A 238 -9.40 5.68 -10.11
CA LEU A 238 -9.25 7.14 -10.07
C LEU A 238 -10.35 7.84 -10.88
N TRP A 239 -10.64 7.35 -12.09
CA TRP A 239 -11.68 7.95 -12.92
C TRP A 239 -13.06 7.93 -12.27
N MET A 240 -13.43 6.84 -11.59
CA MET A 240 -14.71 6.73 -10.88
C MET A 240 -14.76 7.65 -9.65
N GLU A 241 -13.67 7.72 -8.88
CA GLU A 241 -13.56 8.62 -7.73
C GLU A 241 -13.62 10.09 -8.17
N LEU A 242 -12.91 10.44 -9.25
CA LEU A 242 -12.94 11.77 -9.83
C LEU A 242 -14.32 12.10 -10.39
N LEU A 243 -15.01 11.17 -11.04
CA LEU A 243 -16.37 11.36 -11.54
C LEU A 243 -17.35 11.68 -10.41
N PHE A 244 -17.17 11.07 -9.23
CA PHE A 244 -17.97 11.37 -8.04
C PHE A 244 -17.64 12.74 -7.42
N LEU A 245 -16.35 13.08 -7.32
CA LEU A 245 -15.90 14.30 -6.65
C LEU A 245 -16.00 15.55 -7.53
N LEU A 246 -15.85 15.41 -8.84
CA LEU A 246 -15.78 16.54 -9.78
C LEU A 246 -17.03 17.42 -9.74
N PRO A 247 -18.28 16.89 -9.73
CA PRO A 247 -19.47 17.72 -9.59
C PRO A 247 -19.46 18.56 -8.31
N LEU A 248 -19.05 17.96 -7.18
CA LEU A 248 -18.99 18.62 -5.89
C LEU A 248 -17.89 19.70 -5.86
N LEU A 249 -16.72 19.39 -6.41
CA LEU A 249 -15.58 20.28 -6.52
C LEU A 249 -15.89 21.48 -7.42
N VAL A 250 -16.56 21.27 -8.56
CA VAL A 250 -17.04 22.32 -9.45
C VAL A 250 -18.08 23.20 -8.74
N ALA A 251 -19.03 22.60 -8.02
CA ALA A 251 -20.06 23.34 -7.29
C ALA A 251 -19.44 24.23 -6.19
N PHE A 252 -18.53 23.69 -5.37
CA PHE A 252 -17.86 24.44 -4.32
C PHE A 252 -16.88 25.48 -4.87
N TYR A 253 -16.19 25.18 -5.97
CA TYR A 253 -15.35 26.15 -6.66
C TYR A 253 -16.16 27.34 -7.20
N PHE A 254 -17.30 27.06 -7.85
CA PHE A 254 -18.19 28.11 -8.37
C PHE A 254 -18.83 28.93 -7.23
N TRP A 255 -19.26 28.27 -6.16
CA TRP A 255 -19.80 28.95 -4.99
C TRP A 255 -18.76 29.87 -4.34
N ASN A 256 -17.54 29.36 -4.12
CA ASN A 256 -16.45 30.12 -3.53
C ASN A 256 -16.06 31.33 -4.41
N SER A 257 -15.87 31.13 -5.72
CA SER A 257 -15.53 32.23 -6.64
C SER A 257 -16.62 33.31 -6.68
N ARG A 258 -17.90 32.93 -6.71
CA ARG A 258 -19.03 33.87 -6.65
C ARG A 258 -19.14 34.58 -5.29
N SER A 259 -18.80 33.90 -4.20
CA SER A 259 -18.78 34.48 -2.85
C SER A 259 -17.67 35.52 -2.68
N LEU A 260 -16.47 35.23 -3.20
CA LEU A 260 -15.35 36.17 -3.24
C LEU A 260 -15.70 37.41 -4.09
N ALA A 261 -16.36 37.23 -5.25
CA ALA A 261 -16.77 38.35 -6.10
C ALA A 261 -17.81 39.26 -5.41
N ARG A 262 -18.70 38.68 -4.59
CA ARG A 262 -19.79 39.40 -3.92
C ARG A 262 -19.47 39.89 -2.51
N HIS A 263 -18.20 39.77 -2.07
CA HIS A 263 -17.74 40.24 -0.75
C HIS A 263 -18.58 39.74 0.44
N ARG A 264 -19.04 38.48 0.39
CA ARG A 264 -19.81 37.87 1.49
C ARG A 264 -18.88 37.10 2.43
N PRO A 265 -18.50 37.63 3.61
CA PRO A 265 -17.41 37.08 4.42
C PRO A 265 -17.73 35.68 4.97
N TYR A 266 -18.93 35.47 5.50
CA TYR A 266 -19.36 34.17 6.05
C TYR A 266 -19.45 33.07 4.98
N GLN A 267 -20.01 33.38 3.82
CA GLN A 267 -20.12 32.42 2.71
C GLN A 267 -18.75 32.06 2.15
N THR A 268 -17.81 33.00 2.16
CA THR A 268 -16.43 32.80 1.69
C THR A 268 -15.65 31.89 2.65
N LEU A 269 -15.85 32.03 3.96
CA LEU A 269 -15.27 31.13 4.95
C LEU A 269 -15.76 29.68 4.73
N VAL A 270 -17.08 29.46 4.73
CA VAL A 270 -17.65 28.12 4.60
C VAL A 270 -17.29 27.47 3.26
N SER A 271 -17.46 28.18 2.15
CA SER A 271 -17.15 27.64 0.82
C SER A 271 -15.66 27.38 0.61
N ALA A 272 -14.75 28.15 1.24
CA ALA A 272 -13.31 27.87 1.21
C ALA A 272 -12.95 26.59 1.99
N HIS A 273 -13.57 26.36 3.15
CA HIS A 273 -13.39 25.12 3.92
C HIS A 273 -13.93 23.91 3.16
N LEU A 274 -15.15 23.98 2.63
CA LEU A 274 -15.74 22.91 1.82
C LEU A 274 -14.88 22.57 0.59
N LEU A 275 -14.39 23.60 -0.11
CA LEU A 275 -13.47 23.42 -1.24
C LEU A 275 -12.16 22.77 -0.79
N ALA A 276 -11.58 23.20 0.33
CA ALA A 276 -10.35 22.60 0.86
C ALA A 276 -10.55 21.14 1.27
N VAL A 277 -11.63 20.81 1.99
CA VAL A 277 -11.94 19.45 2.46
C VAL A 277 -12.18 18.50 1.29
N THR A 278 -12.90 18.93 0.25
CA THR A 278 -13.13 18.11 -0.96
C THR A 278 -11.86 17.89 -1.80
N MET A 279 -10.87 18.77 -1.72
CA MET A 279 -9.59 18.60 -2.42
C MET A 279 -8.67 17.58 -1.71
N ILE A 280 -8.88 17.29 -0.42
CA ILE A 280 -8.03 16.36 0.34
C ILE A 280 -8.09 14.93 -0.23
N PRO A 281 -9.27 14.31 -0.46
CA PRO A 281 -9.35 12.99 -1.09
C PRO A 281 -8.70 12.95 -2.48
N VAL A 282 -8.92 13.98 -3.31
CA VAL A 282 -8.33 14.08 -4.64
C VAL A 282 -6.81 14.07 -4.56
N LEU A 283 -6.22 14.86 -3.66
CA LEU A 283 -4.77 14.90 -3.48
C LEU A 283 -4.23 13.54 -3.02
N PHE A 284 -4.91 12.88 -2.07
CA PHE A 284 -4.48 11.58 -1.57
C PHE A 284 -4.51 10.51 -2.67
N GLU A 285 -5.56 10.46 -3.49
CA GLU A 285 -5.64 9.49 -4.57
C GLU A 285 -4.66 9.78 -5.71
N LEU A 286 -4.37 11.06 -6.01
CA LEU A 286 -3.30 11.40 -6.95
C LEU A 286 -1.93 10.94 -6.47
N LEU A 287 -1.64 11.07 -5.18
CA LEU A 287 -0.40 10.57 -4.58
C LEU A 287 -0.35 9.03 -4.61
N ARG A 288 -1.47 8.37 -4.33
CA ARG A 288 -1.57 6.91 -4.44
C ARG A 288 -1.36 6.43 -5.87
N LEU A 289 -2.00 7.06 -6.84
CA LEU A 289 -1.81 6.75 -8.25
C LEU A 289 -0.36 6.97 -8.67
N ALA A 290 0.27 8.07 -8.24
CA ALA A 290 1.69 8.28 -8.52
C ALA A 290 2.54 7.14 -7.95
N TYR A 291 2.27 6.68 -6.73
CA TYR A 291 2.96 5.53 -6.14
C TYR A 291 2.72 4.21 -6.89
N ASP A 292 1.46 3.93 -7.26
CA ASP A 292 1.06 2.67 -7.92
C ASP A 292 1.50 2.63 -9.40
N ILE A 293 1.44 3.76 -10.11
CA ILE A 293 1.85 3.86 -11.52
C ILE A 293 3.36 3.92 -11.66
N ILE A 294 4.11 4.62 -10.79
CA ILE A 294 5.57 4.70 -10.86
C ILE A 294 6.11 3.30 -10.53
N PRO A 295 6.39 2.45 -11.54
CA PRO A 295 6.68 1.07 -11.28
C PRO A 295 8.08 1.00 -10.69
N ARG A 296 8.28 0.13 -9.68
CA ARG A 296 9.64 -0.29 -9.28
C ARG A 296 10.48 -0.71 -10.50
N LYS A 297 9.84 -1.23 -11.56
CA LYS A 297 10.47 -1.59 -12.85
C LYS A 297 11.02 -0.39 -13.64
N LEU A 298 10.39 0.79 -13.61
CA LEU A 298 10.94 1.97 -14.29
C LEU A 298 12.19 2.46 -13.56
N ILE A 299 12.14 2.48 -12.22
CA ILE A 299 13.29 2.79 -11.37
C ILE A 299 14.41 1.76 -11.60
N HIS A 300 14.10 0.47 -11.63
CA HIS A 300 15.08 -0.59 -11.90
C HIS A 300 15.65 -0.53 -13.32
N ARG A 301 14.84 -0.20 -14.35
CA ARG A 301 15.35 0.01 -15.72
C ARG A 301 16.24 1.25 -15.81
N LEU A 302 15.91 2.32 -15.10
CA LEU A 302 16.72 3.54 -15.04
C LEU A 302 18.05 3.26 -14.33
N ILE A 303 18.02 2.53 -13.21
CA ILE A 303 19.21 2.08 -12.46
C ILE A 303 20.05 1.13 -13.33
N GLY A 304 19.44 0.14 -13.98
CA GLY A 304 20.12 -0.79 -14.87
C GLY A 304 20.75 -0.11 -16.08
N LEU A 305 20.12 0.94 -16.63
CA LEU A 305 20.72 1.79 -17.66
C LEU A 305 21.94 2.54 -17.11
N LEU A 306 21.84 3.13 -15.93
CA LEU A 306 22.97 3.80 -15.25
C LEU A 306 24.12 2.82 -14.91
N GLU A 307 23.80 1.60 -14.50
CA GLU A 307 24.77 0.52 -14.25
C GLU A 307 25.46 0.07 -15.55
N SER A 308 24.70 -0.10 -16.64
CA SER A 308 25.25 -0.48 -17.95
C SER A 308 26.17 0.59 -18.55
N LEU A 309 26.00 1.85 -18.16
CA LEU A 309 26.86 2.98 -18.53
C LEU A 309 28.04 3.19 -17.58
N GLY A 310 28.20 2.35 -16.53
CA GLY A 310 29.27 2.45 -15.54
C GLY A 310 29.11 3.62 -14.54
N LEU A 311 27.94 4.26 -14.51
CA LEU A 311 27.66 5.49 -13.75
C LEU A 311 27.03 5.21 -12.38
N VAL A 312 27.34 4.06 -11.76
CA VAL A 312 26.81 3.63 -10.46
C VAL A 312 27.07 4.67 -9.36
N ALA A 313 28.19 5.39 -9.46
CA ALA A 313 28.53 6.48 -8.54
C ALA A 313 27.55 7.66 -8.64
N ILE A 314 27.07 8.00 -9.85
CA ILE A 314 26.15 9.14 -10.07
C ILE A 314 24.82 8.93 -9.34
N TRP A 315 24.34 7.69 -9.27
CA TRP A 315 23.12 7.38 -8.52
C TRP A 315 23.25 7.75 -7.04
N HIS A 316 24.37 7.38 -6.41
CA HIS A 316 24.64 7.70 -5.01
C HIS A 316 24.75 9.21 -4.79
N TYR A 317 25.40 9.94 -5.71
CA TYR A 317 25.45 11.41 -5.66
C TYR A 317 24.08 12.06 -5.82
N LEU A 318 23.21 11.53 -6.69
CA LEU A 318 21.83 12.02 -6.86
C LEU A 318 20.98 11.80 -5.61
N VAL A 319 21.08 10.64 -4.96
CA VAL A 319 20.35 10.36 -3.71
C VAL A 319 20.84 11.26 -2.58
N MET A 320 22.16 11.44 -2.44
CA MET A 320 22.73 12.39 -1.47
C MET A 320 22.27 13.83 -1.75
N ALA A 321 22.30 14.27 -3.01
CA ALA A 321 21.81 15.59 -3.41
C ALA A 321 20.32 15.79 -3.11
N ALA A 322 19.48 14.79 -3.41
CA ALA A 322 18.05 14.83 -3.09
C ALA A 322 17.79 14.92 -1.58
N GLY A 323 18.56 14.19 -0.77
CA GLY A 323 18.52 14.28 0.69
C GLY A 323 18.90 15.67 1.20
N ILE A 324 19.96 16.27 0.65
CA ILE A 324 20.39 17.64 1.00
C ILE A 324 19.32 18.67 0.61
N VAL A 325 18.76 18.58 -0.59
CA VAL A 325 17.68 19.48 -1.04
C VAL A 325 16.44 19.34 -0.16
N LEU A 326 16.07 18.11 0.21
CA LEU A 326 14.93 17.88 1.10
C LEU A 326 15.18 18.46 2.50
N ALA A 327 16.39 18.29 3.06
CA ALA A 327 16.77 18.86 4.34
C ALA A 327 16.77 20.40 4.30
N LEU A 328 17.34 21.01 3.25
CA LEU A 328 17.32 22.46 3.05
C LEU A 328 15.89 22.99 2.89
N ALA A 329 15.05 22.29 2.14
CA ALA A 329 13.64 22.63 1.98
C ALA A 329 12.88 22.54 3.32
N LEU A 330 13.16 21.52 4.12
CA LEU A 330 12.57 21.36 5.45
C LEU A 330 13.03 22.48 6.39
N ILE A 331 14.33 22.79 6.41
CA ILE A 331 14.88 23.90 7.20
C ILE A 331 14.24 25.23 6.78
N TYR A 332 14.20 25.51 5.47
CA TYR A 332 13.56 26.70 4.92
C TYR A 332 12.08 26.78 5.33
N PHE A 333 11.36 25.66 5.24
CA PHE A 333 9.95 25.59 5.62
C PHE A 333 9.74 25.82 7.12
N LEU A 334 10.56 25.21 7.98
CA LEU A 334 10.51 25.38 9.43
C LEU A 334 10.82 26.83 9.82
N GLN A 335 11.89 27.41 9.28
CA GLN A 335 12.28 28.80 9.56
C GLN A 335 11.20 29.78 9.10
N ASN A 336 10.72 29.66 7.86
CA ASN A 336 9.76 30.60 7.29
C ASN A 336 8.34 30.45 7.88
N LYS A 337 7.93 29.22 8.23
CA LYS A 337 6.53 28.95 8.63
C LYS A 337 6.31 28.85 10.14
N LEU A 338 7.28 28.36 10.92
CA LEU A 338 7.16 28.27 12.39
C LEU A 338 7.78 29.48 13.11
N PHE A 339 8.83 30.10 12.55
CA PHE A 339 9.58 31.19 13.19
C PHE A 339 9.60 32.48 12.35
N SER A 340 8.44 32.95 11.90
CA SER A 340 8.37 34.34 11.43
C SER A 340 8.70 35.26 12.62
N ALA A 341 9.90 35.85 12.60
CA ALA A 341 10.44 36.69 13.67
C ALA A 341 9.43 37.76 14.13
N GLU A 342 8.65 38.27 13.19
CA GLU A 342 7.57 39.22 13.43
C GLU A 342 6.44 38.68 14.33
N ARG A 343 6.01 37.42 14.15
CA ARG A 343 4.98 36.80 15.01
C ARG A 343 5.52 36.48 16.40
N LEU A 344 6.82 36.16 16.50
CA LEU A 344 7.48 35.92 17.78
C LEU A 344 7.61 37.23 18.56
N GLY A 345 8.02 38.32 17.90
CA GLY A 345 8.10 39.67 18.48
C GLY A 345 6.75 40.19 18.98
N GLN A 346 5.67 40.02 18.19
CA GLN A 346 4.32 40.39 18.63
C GLN A 346 3.83 39.58 19.84
N ARG A 347 4.11 38.26 19.88
CA ARG A 347 3.73 37.41 21.01
C ARG A 347 4.50 37.76 22.28
N ARG A 348 5.80 38.07 22.16
CA ARG A 348 6.65 38.51 23.28
C ARG A 348 6.18 39.84 23.83
N LEU A 349 5.88 40.81 22.95
CA LEU A 349 5.31 42.10 23.34
C LEU A 349 3.99 41.95 24.11
N ALA A 350 3.09 41.08 23.64
CA ALA A 350 1.82 40.81 24.32
C ALA A 350 1.97 40.12 25.69
N ARG A 351 3.10 39.45 25.94
CA ARG A 351 3.42 38.76 27.20
C ARG A 351 4.29 39.58 28.15
N GLY A 352 4.73 40.77 27.73
CA GLY A 352 5.68 41.59 28.49
C GLY A 352 7.08 40.97 28.55
N GLU A 353 7.48 40.22 27.52
CA GLU A 353 8.81 39.63 27.39
C GLU A 353 9.73 40.53 26.55
N CYS A 354 11.04 40.45 26.81
CA CYS A 354 12.07 41.10 26.01
C CYS A 354 11.91 40.68 24.54
N GLN A 355 11.87 41.67 23.65
CA GLN A 355 11.60 41.46 22.23
C GLN A 355 12.68 40.60 21.55
N ASP A 356 13.93 40.66 22.03
CA ASP A 356 15.07 39.89 21.50
C ASP A 356 15.27 38.55 22.21
N CYS A 357 15.54 38.55 23.52
CA CYS A 357 15.91 37.33 24.25
C CYS A 357 14.73 36.56 24.88
N GLY A 358 13.53 37.15 24.96
CA GLY A 358 12.35 36.50 25.55
C GLY A 358 12.30 36.46 27.09
N LEU A 359 13.22 37.12 27.79
CA LEU A 359 13.17 37.25 29.26
C LEU A 359 11.94 38.08 29.67
N ARG A 360 11.16 37.64 30.67
CA ARG A 360 10.01 38.42 31.16
C ARG A 360 10.47 39.72 31.83
N LEU A 361 9.95 40.85 31.38
CA LEU A 361 10.36 42.17 31.85
C LEU A 361 9.29 42.80 32.75
N PRO A 362 9.70 43.48 33.84
CA PRO A 362 8.84 44.42 34.55
C PRO A 362 8.39 45.55 33.61
N ALA A 363 7.19 46.08 33.83
CA ALA A 363 6.66 47.17 33.02
C ALA A 363 7.54 48.43 33.08
N GLY A 364 7.82 49.05 31.94
CA GLY A 364 8.52 50.34 31.84
C GLY A 364 10.03 50.29 31.66
N ASN A 365 10.67 49.11 31.64
CA ASN A 365 12.11 49.01 31.38
C ASN A 365 12.45 49.34 29.91
N ARG A 366 13.28 50.37 29.70
CA ARG A 366 13.75 50.78 28.35
C ARG A 366 14.76 49.81 27.75
N TYR A 367 15.53 49.11 28.60
CA TYR A 367 16.51 48.12 28.19
C TYR A 367 16.29 46.81 28.95
N CYS A 368 16.61 45.68 28.32
CA CYS A 368 16.53 44.38 28.96
C CYS A 368 17.72 44.17 29.92
N PRO A 369 17.49 43.82 31.21
CA PRO A 369 18.59 43.53 32.14
C PRO A 369 19.33 42.23 31.81
N GLY A 370 18.72 41.33 31.03
CA GLY A 370 19.34 40.05 30.66
C GLY A 370 20.22 40.11 29.42
N CYS A 371 19.87 40.95 28.42
CA CYS A 371 20.60 40.99 27.14
C CYS A 371 20.95 42.40 26.65
N GLY A 372 20.62 43.46 27.38
CA GLY A 372 20.93 44.84 27.04
C GLY A 372 20.12 45.45 25.88
N ALA A 373 19.23 44.68 25.25
CA ALA A 373 18.46 45.15 24.10
C ALA A 373 17.47 46.28 24.47
N ALA A 374 17.38 47.30 23.62
CA ALA A 374 16.40 48.37 23.73
C ALA A 374 14.98 47.85 23.42
N GLN A 375 14.02 48.17 24.27
CA GLN A 375 12.62 47.72 24.13
C GLN A 375 11.74 48.75 23.44
N TYR A 376 12.15 50.02 23.44
CA TYR A 376 11.41 51.15 22.89
C TYR A 376 12.30 51.98 21.98
N ARG A 377 11.68 52.59 20.96
CA ARG A 377 12.24 53.62 20.08
C ARG A 377 11.31 54.83 20.05
N ASP A 378 11.83 55.99 19.72
CA ASP A 378 10.98 57.17 19.55
C ASP A 378 10.24 57.10 18.21
N CYS A 379 8.95 57.40 18.22
CA CYS A 379 8.13 57.38 17.02
C CYS A 379 8.54 58.55 16.09
N PRO A 380 8.83 58.30 14.80
CA PRO A 380 9.23 59.36 13.86
C PRO A 380 8.10 60.37 13.58
N HIS A 381 6.84 60.05 13.92
CA HIS A 381 5.70 60.92 13.67
C HIS A 381 5.27 61.79 14.86
N CYS A 382 5.46 61.32 16.09
CA CYS A 382 5.00 62.02 17.29
C CYS A 382 6.04 62.16 18.40
N GLY A 383 7.24 61.58 18.23
CA GLY A 383 8.34 61.63 19.21
C GLY A 383 8.11 60.85 20.50
N GLN A 384 6.97 60.15 20.65
CA GLN A 384 6.65 59.36 21.84
C GLN A 384 7.29 57.96 21.77
N PRO A 385 7.65 57.35 22.91
CA PRO A 385 8.26 56.03 22.95
C PRO A 385 7.26 54.96 22.49
N THR A 386 7.66 54.14 21.52
CA THR A 386 6.89 53.02 20.98
C THR A 386 7.73 51.75 20.98
N PRO A 387 7.15 50.55 21.16
CA PRO A 387 7.91 49.30 21.13
C PRO A 387 8.71 49.13 19.84
N LEU A 388 9.95 48.63 19.94
CA LEU A 388 10.88 48.49 18.81
C LEU A 388 10.28 47.68 17.64
N HIS A 389 9.69 46.52 17.95
CA HIS A 389 9.02 45.63 16.97
C HIS A 389 7.50 45.84 16.89
N GLY A 390 7.00 46.97 17.39
CA GLY A 390 5.59 47.37 17.23
C GLY A 390 5.32 47.81 15.79
N ARG A 391 4.21 47.35 15.19
CA ARG A 391 3.79 47.82 13.86
C ARG A 391 3.18 49.22 13.89
N TYR A 392 2.53 49.58 14.99
CA TYR A 392 1.86 50.87 15.15
C TYR A 392 2.31 51.55 16.44
N CYS A 393 2.43 52.86 16.38
CA CYS A 393 2.74 53.68 17.54
C CYS A 393 1.59 53.59 18.57
N THR A 394 1.92 53.28 19.82
CA THR A 394 0.96 53.23 20.93
C THR A 394 0.39 54.60 21.30
N ALA A 395 1.05 55.69 20.90
CA ALA A 395 0.61 57.07 21.20
C ALA A 395 -0.22 57.70 20.08
N CYS A 396 0.20 57.57 18.81
CA CYS A 396 -0.46 58.25 17.67
C CYS A 396 -1.13 57.30 16.66
N GLY A 397 -0.97 55.98 16.81
CA GLY A 397 -1.58 54.97 15.93
C GLY A 397 -1.01 54.87 14.51
N LYS A 398 -0.03 55.72 14.14
CA LYS A 398 0.65 55.65 12.83
C LYS A 398 1.64 54.49 12.78
N GLU A 399 1.88 53.96 11.59
CA GLU A 399 2.81 52.84 11.38
C GLU A 399 4.23 53.26 11.80
N SER A 400 4.81 52.50 12.73
CA SER A 400 6.19 52.67 13.14
C SER A 400 7.03 51.79 12.23
N ALA A 401 7.57 52.37 11.15
CA ALA A 401 8.42 51.69 10.18
C ALA A 401 9.69 51.15 10.85
#